data_AF-A0A395RZM0-F1
#
_entry.id   AF-A0A395RZM0-F1
#
_cell.length_a   1.000
_cell.length_b   1.000
_cell.length_c   1.000
_cell.angle_alpha   90.00
_cell.angle_beta   90.00
_cell.angle_gamma   90.00
#
_symmetry.space_group_name_H-M   'P 1'
#
loop_
_entity.id
_entity.type
_entity.pdbx_description
1 polymer ?
#
loop_
_entity_poly.entity_id
_entity_poly.type
_entity_poly.pdbx_seq_one_letter_code
_entity_poly.pdbx_strand_id
1 'polypeptide(L)'
;MAGSEHSSPADLTQQYMAGPSHETTHQAAELHEYGLPSNALAQDGAPLRAVASVQQSPEPSQEDLQGHYIGPASGVSFLLRVQKRLHQAISFSGPGSIFTFGDAPLHNPDYDPNFCMMLPKEDAQRLIDRYFDFAMPTYRFLHRPTIQEWFTEFYETLGTMRDPNNSAAKVALLFMILAHARVYMPEGDRPGPSDLSARYYLAAEHQLSKESGSIRLTSVQARLLQCYYLGTQSRVNHCWSQFGIVTNLALAIGLNRNKRPGVMSGLNHIEVESRRRTFWCAYTLDAYLSVSLGRPRNFHDDDIDTELPACVDDNDITKDHINLTSSTKGYSVMLAPLGHMKLARIIGHILRALYSVKPISVSRRTEETQRISQDLSDWRAEFSQFLDADYFSTTFLVPIVQRQRNVLNMTYWHAIILIHRQAVLNNFAKISRQNRRASVSDAATQESVQKCLQAAMNTVGLIDEMSEHGQMFRAFWVTAYFAFTAAMVMYIYVIQKWASPPETYIDYFTAATRCQSHMTIMVEKGSLSERYCFLLEELRVEALRKWLSVEPYDDGYAE
;
A
#
# COMPACT_ATOMS: atom_id res chain seq x y z
N MET A 1 15.19 43.46 51.33
CA MET A 1 16.13 44.56 51.07
C MET A 1 17.15 44.07 50.06
N ALA A 2 17.41 44.83 48.97
CA ALA A 2 18.47 44.68 47.95
C ALA A 2 18.68 43.29 47.28
N GLY A 3 18.98 43.14 45.98
CA GLY A 3 19.11 44.13 44.89
C GLY A 3 20.44 43.98 44.13
N SER A 4 20.37 43.57 42.84
CA SER A 4 21.32 43.81 41.71
C SER A 4 22.83 43.40 41.89
N GLU A 5 23.66 43.13 40.86
CA GLU A 5 23.52 43.16 39.38
C GLU A 5 24.60 42.29 38.64
N HIS A 6 24.47 42.24 37.31
CA HIS A 6 25.25 41.59 36.23
C HIS A 6 26.77 41.28 36.34
N SER A 7 27.20 40.25 35.60
CA SER A 7 28.29 40.35 34.58
C SER A 7 28.34 39.14 33.62
N SER A 8 28.91 39.34 32.42
CA SER A 8 29.05 38.37 31.31
C SER A 8 30.42 37.68 31.32
N PRO A 9 30.59 36.46 30.77
CA PRO A 9 31.90 35.78 30.73
C PRO A 9 32.79 36.29 29.58
N ALA A 10 34.10 36.19 29.78
CA ALA A 10 35.12 36.46 28.77
C ALA A 10 36.20 35.36 28.74
N ASP A 11 36.66 35.07 27.52
CA ASP A 11 37.94 34.48 27.10
C ASP A 11 38.63 33.36 27.91
N LEU A 12 38.88 32.25 27.21
CA LEU A 12 40.19 31.59 27.24
C LEU A 12 40.55 31.02 25.86
N THR A 13 41.30 31.82 25.11
CA THR A 13 41.86 31.50 23.79
C THR A 13 43.26 30.88 23.94
N GLN A 14 43.70 30.18 22.87
CA GLN A 14 45.08 29.83 22.46
C GLN A 14 45.61 28.45 22.92
N GLN A 15 46.38 27.67 22.15
CA GLN A 15 47.10 27.84 20.86
C GLN A 15 47.12 26.45 20.12
N TYR A 16 47.59 26.21 18.89
CA TYR A 16 48.34 27.02 17.90
C TYR A 16 47.88 26.70 16.44
N MET A 17 48.79 26.41 15.49
CA MET A 17 48.54 26.11 14.06
C MET A 17 49.45 24.97 13.55
N ALA A 18 49.04 24.29 12.46
CA ALA A 18 49.81 24.05 11.21
C ALA A 18 49.59 22.67 10.55
N GLY A 19 49.57 22.65 9.22
CA GLY A 19 49.99 21.54 8.35
C GLY A 19 50.93 22.10 7.26
N PRO A 20 51.20 21.43 6.12
CA PRO A 20 50.91 20.04 5.71
C PRO A 20 52.16 19.30 5.13
N SER A 21 52.07 18.00 4.80
CA SER A 21 52.79 17.37 3.67
C SER A 21 52.47 15.86 3.48
N HIS A 22 52.72 15.34 2.27
CA HIS A 22 52.61 13.93 1.86
C HIS A 22 53.82 13.09 2.29
N GLU A 23 53.63 11.78 2.53
CA GLU A 23 54.44 10.73 1.87
C GLU A 23 53.81 9.31 2.00
N THR A 24 54.19 8.41 1.08
CA THR A 24 53.67 7.04 0.89
C THR A 24 54.65 5.95 1.38
N THR A 25 54.18 4.79 1.87
CA THR A 25 54.68 3.45 1.43
C THR A 25 53.95 2.20 1.99
N HIS A 26 53.81 1.21 1.09
CA HIS A 26 53.65 -0.27 1.15
C HIS A 26 53.40 -1.10 2.45
N GLN A 27 52.43 -2.04 2.35
CA GLN A 27 52.56 -3.53 2.37
C GLN A 27 51.15 -4.15 2.09
N ALA A 28 50.84 -5.13 1.23
CA ALA A 28 51.52 -6.22 0.49
C ALA A 28 51.40 -7.64 1.10
N ALA A 29 50.36 -8.40 0.71
CA ALA A 29 50.23 -9.88 0.67
C ALA A 29 48.83 -10.23 0.09
N GLU A 30 48.55 -11.34 -0.60
CA GLU A 30 49.33 -12.33 -1.37
C GLU A 30 48.32 -13.01 -2.34
N LEU A 31 48.70 -13.28 -3.59
CA LEU A 31 47.84 -13.99 -4.57
C LEU A 31 48.61 -15.14 -5.20
N HIS A 32 48.11 -16.36 -5.04
CA HIS A 32 48.73 -17.55 -5.62
C HIS A 32 48.18 -17.85 -7.03
N GLU A 33 49.13 -18.09 -7.93
CA GLU A 33 48.94 -18.28 -9.38
C GLU A 33 49.07 -19.75 -9.77
N TYR A 34 48.15 -20.26 -10.59
CA TYR A 34 48.28 -21.42 -11.51
C TYR A 34 47.06 -21.40 -12.45
N GLY A 35 47.11 -21.61 -13.76
CA GLY A 35 48.22 -21.82 -14.69
C GLY A 35 47.64 -22.30 -16.04
N LEU A 36 47.84 -21.57 -17.13
CA LEU A 36 47.33 -21.92 -18.46
C LEU A 36 48.37 -22.69 -19.29
N PRO A 37 47.96 -23.70 -20.08
CA PRO A 37 48.66 -24.11 -21.29
C PRO A 37 47.90 -23.67 -22.55
N SER A 38 48.66 -23.31 -23.60
CA SER A 38 48.13 -22.86 -24.89
C SER A 38 48.22 -23.93 -25.99
N ASN A 39 47.55 -23.68 -27.11
CA ASN A 39 47.61 -24.34 -28.43
C ASN A 39 46.98 -25.74 -28.60
N ALA A 40 45.86 -25.77 -29.34
CA ALA A 40 45.58 -26.79 -30.35
C ALA A 40 44.73 -26.19 -31.49
N LEU A 41 45.00 -26.57 -32.73
CA LEU A 41 44.36 -26.04 -33.95
C LEU A 41 43.11 -26.84 -34.35
N ALA A 42 42.13 -26.11 -34.90
CA ALA A 42 41.08 -26.50 -35.86
C ALA A 42 40.54 -27.95 -35.91
N GLN A 43 39.21 -28.10 -35.79
CA GLN A 43 38.40 -28.92 -36.72
C GLN A 43 36.90 -28.56 -36.68
N ASP A 44 36.22 -28.82 -37.79
CA ASP A 44 34.81 -28.46 -38.07
C ASP A 44 33.76 -29.27 -37.27
N GLY A 45 32.56 -28.70 -37.19
CA GLY A 45 31.32 -29.48 -37.06
C GLY A 45 30.68 -29.53 -35.67
N ALA A 46 29.82 -28.55 -35.36
CA ALA A 46 28.83 -28.65 -34.29
C ALA A 46 27.46 -28.13 -34.75
N PRO A 47 26.34 -28.80 -34.42
CA PRO A 47 25.03 -28.50 -35.01
C PRO A 47 24.40 -27.22 -34.45
N LEU A 48 23.48 -26.65 -35.23
CA LEU A 48 22.64 -25.50 -34.87
C LEU A 48 22.04 -25.66 -33.47
N ARG A 49 22.60 -24.93 -32.51
CA ARG A 49 22.13 -24.92 -31.12
C ARG A 49 20.75 -24.26 -31.09
N ALA A 50 19.70 -25.07 -30.97
CA ALA A 50 18.33 -24.58 -30.91
C ALA A 50 18.21 -23.52 -29.81
N VAL A 51 17.76 -22.32 -30.18
CA VAL A 51 17.55 -21.21 -29.24
C VAL A 51 16.40 -21.60 -28.32
N ALA A 52 16.74 -22.08 -27.12
CA ALA A 52 15.78 -22.37 -26.07
C ALA A 52 14.90 -21.14 -25.82
N SER A 53 13.59 -21.35 -25.66
CA SER A 53 12.65 -20.24 -25.52
C SER A 53 12.97 -19.41 -24.28
N VAL A 54 13.25 -18.13 -24.47
CA VAL A 54 13.51 -17.11 -23.43
C VAL A 54 12.33 -16.96 -22.43
N GLN A 55 11.21 -17.65 -22.66
CA GLN A 55 10.02 -17.66 -21.81
C GLN A 55 10.11 -18.55 -20.55
N GLN A 56 11.21 -19.29 -20.32
CA GLN A 56 11.27 -20.30 -19.25
C GLN A 56 12.40 -20.16 -18.22
N SER A 57 13.36 -19.26 -18.39
CA SER A 57 14.28 -18.93 -17.29
C SER A 57 13.56 -18.10 -16.22
N PRO A 58 13.71 -18.40 -14.92
CA PRO A 58 13.26 -17.49 -13.87
C PRO A 58 13.98 -16.14 -14.03
N GLU A 59 13.22 -15.05 -14.12
CA GLU A 59 13.80 -13.71 -14.21
C GLU A 59 14.54 -13.39 -12.89
N PRO A 60 15.70 -12.69 -12.94
CA PRO A 60 16.47 -12.36 -11.74
C PRO A 60 15.66 -11.49 -10.77
N SER A 61 15.98 -11.58 -9.48
CA SER A 61 15.43 -10.69 -8.45
C SER A 61 15.68 -9.23 -8.81
N GLN A 62 14.71 -8.38 -8.47
CA GLN A 62 14.86 -6.94 -8.55
C GLN A 62 15.07 -6.39 -7.15
N GLU A 63 15.98 -5.44 -7.04
CA GLU A 63 16.36 -4.78 -5.80
C GLU A 63 16.21 -3.27 -5.96
N ASP A 64 15.99 -2.57 -4.85
CA ASP A 64 16.10 -1.11 -4.76
C ASP A 64 17.58 -0.68 -4.63
N LEU A 65 17.88 0.62 -4.62
CA LEU A 65 19.25 1.16 -4.44
C LEU A 65 19.83 0.86 -3.04
N GLN A 66 19.02 0.37 -2.10
CA GLN A 66 19.43 -0.04 -0.76
C GLN A 66 19.60 -1.58 -0.67
N GLY A 67 19.42 -2.32 -1.77
CA GLY A 67 19.52 -3.78 -1.84
C GLY A 67 18.26 -4.52 -1.36
N HIS A 68 17.14 -3.84 -1.15
CA HIS A 68 15.90 -4.49 -0.70
C HIS A 68 15.19 -5.19 -1.86
N TYR A 69 14.78 -6.44 -1.63
CA TYR A 69 13.99 -7.21 -2.59
C TYR A 69 12.64 -6.53 -2.94
N ILE A 70 12.42 -6.34 -4.24
CA ILE A 70 11.15 -5.92 -4.85
C ILE A 70 10.62 -7.10 -5.68
N GLY A 71 9.51 -7.68 -5.26
CA GLY A 71 8.93 -8.84 -5.95
C GLY A 71 8.03 -8.51 -7.14
N PRO A 72 7.74 -9.51 -8.00
CA PRO A 72 7.09 -9.31 -9.31
C PRO A 72 5.65 -8.78 -9.24
N ALA A 73 5.02 -8.80 -8.06
CA ALA A 73 3.70 -8.23 -7.81
C ALA A 73 3.71 -6.71 -7.55
N SER A 74 4.87 -6.11 -7.22
CA SER A 74 4.94 -4.65 -7.03
C SER A 74 4.69 -3.89 -8.33
N GLY A 75 3.96 -2.77 -8.25
CA GLY A 75 3.87 -1.79 -9.33
C GLY A 75 5.25 -1.25 -9.76
N VAL A 76 6.20 -1.16 -8.82
CA VAL A 76 7.59 -0.77 -9.09
C VAL A 76 8.29 -1.82 -9.96
N SER A 77 8.25 -3.09 -9.56
CA SER A 77 8.82 -4.20 -10.36
C SER A 77 8.23 -4.27 -11.76
N PHE A 78 6.92 -4.01 -11.88
CA PHE A 78 6.25 -3.91 -13.18
C PHE A 78 6.87 -2.80 -14.05
N LEU A 79 7.02 -1.58 -13.50
CA LEU A 79 7.63 -0.45 -14.22
C LEU A 79 9.10 -0.71 -14.59
N LEU A 80 9.90 -1.32 -13.72
CA LEU A 80 11.28 -1.70 -14.03
C LEU A 80 11.37 -2.72 -15.18
N ARG A 81 10.38 -3.63 -15.30
CA ARG A 81 10.28 -4.56 -16.44
C ARG A 81 9.83 -3.85 -17.73
N VAL A 82 9.02 -2.79 -17.62
CA VAL A 82 8.69 -1.90 -18.75
C VAL A 82 9.93 -1.18 -19.24
N GLN A 83 10.66 -0.49 -18.34
CA GLN A 83 11.93 0.16 -18.63
C GLN A 83 12.91 -0.82 -19.30
N LYS A 84 13.02 -2.05 -18.77
CA LYS A 84 13.90 -3.07 -19.36
C LYS A 84 13.53 -3.46 -20.79
N ARG A 85 12.25 -3.39 -21.17
CA ARG A 85 11.76 -3.61 -22.55
C ARG A 85 11.82 -2.34 -23.41
N LEU A 86 11.94 -1.17 -22.80
CA LEU A 86 12.06 0.16 -23.42
C LEU A 86 13.52 0.70 -23.50
N HIS A 87 14.53 -0.16 -23.37
CA HIS A 87 15.98 0.17 -23.32
C HIS A 87 16.58 0.94 -24.52
N GLN A 88 15.75 1.44 -25.45
CA GLN A 88 16.15 2.33 -26.55
C GLN A 88 15.42 3.69 -26.53
N ALA A 89 14.68 4.03 -25.46
CA ALA A 89 13.88 5.27 -25.43
C ALA A 89 13.82 6.00 -24.06
N ILE A 90 13.80 5.32 -22.91
CA ILE A 90 13.65 5.98 -21.60
C ILE A 90 14.84 5.72 -20.68
N SER A 91 15.54 6.79 -20.29
CA SER A 91 16.47 6.81 -19.16
C SER A 91 15.84 7.56 -17.99
N PHE A 92 15.22 6.83 -17.06
CA PHE A 92 14.70 7.38 -15.80
C PHE A 92 15.86 7.89 -14.94
N SER A 93 16.20 9.18 -15.09
CA SER A 93 17.44 9.76 -14.54
C SER A 93 17.09 10.96 -13.66
N GLY A 94 17.16 10.82 -12.34
CA GLY A 94 16.90 11.96 -11.46
C GLY A 94 17.13 11.68 -9.97
N PRO A 95 17.36 12.73 -9.16
CA PRO A 95 17.58 12.62 -7.72
C PRO A 95 16.34 12.15 -6.93
N GLY A 96 15.15 12.14 -7.54
CA GLY A 96 13.92 11.52 -7.02
C GLY A 96 13.77 10.02 -7.31
N SER A 97 14.88 9.37 -7.68
CA SER A 97 15.01 7.94 -8.04
C SER A 97 14.06 7.00 -7.29
N ILE A 98 13.19 6.30 -8.02
CA ILE A 98 12.32 5.20 -7.53
C ILE A 98 13.05 4.16 -6.68
N PHE A 99 14.34 3.97 -6.96
CA PHE A 99 15.16 2.97 -6.31
C PHE A 99 15.54 3.38 -4.88
N THR A 100 15.41 4.64 -4.44
CA THR A 100 15.55 4.98 -3.01
C THR A 100 14.27 4.66 -2.25
N PHE A 101 13.89 3.37 -2.19
CA PHE A 101 12.64 2.91 -1.57
C PHE A 101 12.65 2.96 -0.03
N GLY A 102 13.45 3.85 0.58
CA GLY A 102 13.42 4.15 2.00
C GLY A 102 12.24 5.06 2.38
N ASP A 103 11.76 4.92 3.61
CA ASP A 103 10.75 5.81 4.19
C ASP A 103 11.41 7.17 4.55
N ALA A 104 10.69 8.29 4.44
CA ALA A 104 11.17 9.60 4.93
C ALA A 104 11.41 9.59 6.46
N PRO A 105 11.99 10.62 7.11
CA PRO A 105 11.97 10.75 8.58
C PRO A 105 10.56 11.08 9.12
N LEU A 106 10.14 10.53 10.28
CA LEU A 106 8.77 10.76 10.82
C LEU A 106 8.64 12.12 11.54
N HIS A 107 9.76 12.65 12.01
CA HIS A 107 9.83 13.81 12.90
C HIS A 107 11.17 14.52 12.74
N ASN A 108 11.22 15.76 13.21
CA ASN A 108 12.47 16.46 13.54
C ASN A 108 12.99 15.87 14.87
N PRO A 109 14.28 15.53 15.04
CA PRO A 109 14.79 14.70 16.14
C PRO A 109 14.67 15.28 17.57
N ASP A 110 14.20 16.52 17.73
CA ASP A 110 14.22 17.27 19.00
C ASP A 110 12.99 17.04 19.92
N TYR A 111 12.22 15.97 19.74
CA TYR A 111 11.00 15.69 20.53
C TYR A 111 11.25 14.75 21.71
N ASP A 112 10.88 15.19 22.92
CA ASP A 112 10.82 14.33 24.11
C ASP A 112 9.53 13.49 24.15
N PRO A 113 9.59 12.15 23.99
CA PRO A 113 8.42 11.26 24.02
C PRO A 113 7.73 11.19 25.38
N ASN A 114 8.34 11.72 26.45
CA ASN A 114 7.69 11.81 27.77
C ASN A 114 6.65 12.95 27.83
N PHE A 115 6.74 13.96 26.95
CA PHE A 115 5.81 15.10 26.91
C PHE A 115 4.70 14.88 25.88
N CYS A 116 3.67 14.13 26.26
CA CYS A 116 2.46 13.96 25.43
C CYS A 116 1.42 15.04 25.76
N MET A 117 1.08 15.88 24.78
CA MET A 117 0.05 16.92 24.95
C MET A 117 -1.35 16.30 24.94
N MET A 118 -2.07 16.45 26.04
CA MET A 118 -3.48 16.10 26.12
C MET A 118 -4.34 17.20 25.50
N LEU A 119 -5.19 16.84 24.53
CA LEU A 119 -6.21 17.74 23.99
C LEU A 119 -7.36 17.92 25.00
N PRO A 120 -8.16 18.99 24.88
CA PRO A 120 -9.47 19.06 25.54
C PRO A 120 -10.32 17.82 25.23
N LYS A 121 -11.11 17.35 26.19
CA LYS A 121 -11.92 16.13 26.04
C LYS A 121 -12.84 16.17 24.82
N GLU A 122 -13.39 17.35 24.51
CA GLU A 122 -14.26 17.58 23.34
C GLU A 122 -13.49 17.41 22.02
N ASP A 123 -12.30 18.00 21.89
CA ASP A 123 -11.45 17.84 20.70
C ASP A 123 -11.00 16.40 20.50
N ALA A 124 -10.64 15.72 21.59
CA ALA A 124 -10.28 14.31 21.53
C ALA A 124 -11.49 13.42 21.22
N GLN A 125 -12.70 13.75 21.70
CA GLN A 125 -13.94 13.06 21.31
C GLN A 125 -14.22 13.24 19.81
N ARG A 126 -14.07 14.44 19.25
CA ARG A 126 -14.17 14.68 17.79
C ARG A 126 -13.22 13.78 17.00
N LEU A 127 -12.02 13.48 17.54
CA LEU A 127 -11.08 12.54 16.95
C LEU A 127 -11.52 11.06 17.10
N ILE A 128 -12.05 10.64 18.27
CA ILE A 128 -12.65 9.31 18.44
C ILE A 128 -13.78 9.09 17.41
N ASP A 129 -14.68 10.07 17.26
CA ASP A 129 -15.78 9.98 16.31
C ASP A 129 -15.26 9.98 14.86
N ARG A 130 -14.31 10.85 14.50
CA ARG A 130 -13.68 10.84 13.17
C ARG A 130 -12.98 9.52 12.84
N TYR A 131 -12.46 8.80 13.83
CA TYR A 131 -11.90 7.45 13.62
C TYR A 131 -12.98 6.46 13.16
N PHE A 132 -14.07 6.35 13.93
CA PHE A 132 -15.14 5.37 13.69
C PHE A 132 -16.07 5.74 12.53
N ASP A 133 -16.28 7.04 12.28
CA ASP A 133 -17.25 7.54 11.30
C ASP A 133 -16.62 7.94 9.96
N PHE A 134 -15.28 7.91 9.86
CA PHE A 134 -14.60 8.19 8.59
C PHE A 134 -13.28 7.45 8.38
N ALA A 135 -12.34 7.48 9.34
CA ALA A 135 -10.95 7.08 9.10
C ALA A 135 -10.77 5.60 8.74
N MET A 136 -11.57 4.71 9.34
CA MET A 136 -11.52 3.26 9.13
C MET A 136 -12.80 2.74 8.45
N PRO A 137 -12.85 2.68 7.10
CA PRO A 137 -14.08 2.36 6.39
C PRO A 137 -14.31 0.85 6.38
N THR A 138 -13.28 0.09 5.99
CA THR A 138 -13.31 -1.37 5.87
C THR A 138 -12.44 -2.06 6.92
N TYR A 139 -11.47 -1.36 7.52
CA TYR A 139 -10.56 -1.88 8.56
C TYR A 139 -11.16 -1.79 9.98
N ARG A 140 -12.38 -2.28 10.16
CA ARG A 140 -13.16 -2.14 11.41
C ARG A 140 -12.83 -3.25 12.43
N PHE A 141 -11.68 -3.15 13.10
CA PHE A 141 -11.25 -4.14 14.11
C PHE A 141 -11.42 -3.73 15.58
N LEU A 142 -11.87 -2.51 15.84
CA LEU A 142 -12.17 -2.03 17.20
C LEU A 142 -13.67 -1.95 17.43
N HIS A 143 -14.09 -2.19 18.67
CA HIS A 143 -15.46 -2.10 19.13
C HIS A 143 -15.72 -0.73 19.78
N ARG A 144 -16.50 0.15 19.14
CA ARG A 144 -16.69 1.56 19.55
C ARG A 144 -17.12 1.73 21.01
N PRO A 145 -18.11 0.98 21.56
CA PRO A 145 -18.50 1.12 22.96
C PRO A 145 -17.32 0.87 23.93
N THR A 146 -16.51 -0.17 23.69
CA THR A 146 -15.36 -0.49 24.54
C THR A 146 -14.26 0.58 24.47
N ILE A 147 -14.04 1.17 23.29
CA ILE A 147 -13.11 2.30 23.16
C ILE A 147 -13.65 3.56 23.86
N GLN A 148 -14.96 3.80 23.78
CA GLN A 148 -15.61 4.94 24.44
C GLN A 148 -15.54 4.83 25.98
N GLU A 149 -15.68 3.61 26.53
CA GLU A 149 -15.44 3.31 27.95
C GLU A 149 -14.00 3.66 28.35
N TRP A 150 -13.00 3.16 27.60
CA TRP A 150 -11.58 3.44 27.91
C TRP A 150 -11.20 4.91 27.73
N PHE A 151 -11.74 5.59 26.73
CA PHE A 151 -11.55 7.02 26.52
C PHE A 151 -12.12 7.85 27.67
N THR A 152 -13.31 7.47 28.15
CA THR A 152 -13.95 8.13 29.30
C THR A 152 -13.12 7.93 30.57
N GLU A 153 -12.71 6.69 30.86
CA GLU A 153 -11.80 6.34 31.97
C GLU A 153 -10.49 7.15 31.89
N PHE A 154 -9.84 7.17 30.72
CA PHE A 154 -8.56 7.85 30.50
C PHE A 154 -8.62 9.35 30.83
N TYR A 155 -9.73 10.03 30.51
CA TYR A 155 -9.92 11.45 30.87
C TYR A 155 -10.33 11.65 32.34
N GLU A 156 -11.11 10.74 32.93
CA GLU A 156 -11.48 10.79 34.35
C GLU A 156 -10.26 10.59 35.27
N THR A 157 -9.32 9.73 34.88
CA THR A 157 -8.15 9.36 35.70
C THR A 157 -6.85 10.05 35.28
N LEU A 158 -6.94 11.09 34.44
CA LEU A 158 -5.81 11.86 33.92
C LEU A 158 -4.68 10.97 33.34
N GLY A 159 -5.07 9.91 32.62
CA GLY A 159 -4.17 8.95 31.99
C GLY A 159 -3.91 7.65 32.77
N THR A 160 -4.37 7.55 34.01
CA THR A 160 -4.09 6.38 34.88
C THR A 160 -5.15 5.29 34.73
N MET A 161 -4.95 4.33 33.84
CA MET A 161 -5.93 3.25 33.62
C MET A 161 -6.07 2.33 34.84
N ARG A 162 -7.31 1.90 35.15
CA ARG A 162 -7.70 1.09 36.32
C ARG A 162 -7.21 -0.36 36.26
N ASP A 163 -6.93 -0.86 35.05
CA ASP A 163 -6.34 -2.19 34.79
C ASP A 163 -4.83 -2.02 34.55
N PRO A 164 -3.96 -2.15 35.57
CA PRO A 164 -2.53 -1.86 35.42
C PRO A 164 -1.86 -2.80 34.40
N ASN A 165 -2.31 -4.06 34.32
CA ASN A 165 -1.75 -5.09 33.45
C ASN A 165 -2.05 -4.88 31.95
N ASN A 166 -2.98 -3.99 31.62
CA ASN A 166 -3.31 -3.62 30.24
C ASN A 166 -3.24 -2.10 30.00
N SER A 167 -2.76 -1.35 30.99
CA SER A 167 -2.77 0.12 31.02
C SER A 167 -2.03 0.71 29.81
N ALA A 168 -0.76 0.34 29.66
CA ALA A 168 0.11 0.74 28.56
C ALA A 168 -0.51 0.48 27.18
N ALA A 169 -1.04 -0.73 26.94
CA ALA A 169 -1.67 -1.10 25.67
C ALA A 169 -2.93 -0.28 25.37
N LYS A 170 -3.78 -0.04 26.38
CA LYS A 170 -5.00 0.79 26.24
C LYS A 170 -4.64 2.24 25.91
N VAL A 171 -3.69 2.83 26.64
CA VAL A 171 -3.23 4.22 26.40
C VAL A 171 -2.58 4.35 25.03
N ALA A 172 -1.72 3.40 24.64
CA ALA A 172 -1.15 3.37 23.30
C ALA A 172 -2.21 3.30 22.20
N LEU A 173 -3.22 2.44 22.38
CA LEU A 173 -4.33 2.30 21.44
C LEU A 173 -5.14 3.61 21.32
N LEU A 174 -5.44 4.29 22.43
CA LEU A 174 -6.11 5.59 22.41
C LEU A 174 -5.26 6.65 21.68
N PHE A 175 -3.97 6.79 22.00
CA PHE A 175 -3.08 7.70 21.28
C PHE A 175 -3.00 7.37 19.80
N MET A 176 -2.94 6.09 19.42
CA MET A 176 -2.96 5.70 18.01
C MET A 176 -4.27 6.06 17.30
N ILE A 177 -5.42 5.96 17.98
CA ILE A 177 -6.70 6.45 17.42
C ILE A 177 -6.64 7.97 17.19
N LEU A 178 -6.16 8.75 18.16
CA LEU A 178 -6.04 10.21 18.01
C LEU A 178 -5.06 10.60 16.90
N ALA A 179 -3.88 9.95 16.84
CA ALA A 179 -2.88 10.13 15.79
C ALA A 179 -3.47 9.90 14.39
N HIS A 180 -4.17 8.75 14.24
CA HIS A 180 -4.75 8.31 12.99
C HIS A 180 -5.94 9.18 12.59
N ALA A 181 -6.92 9.42 13.47
CA ALA A 181 -8.09 10.24 13.17
C ALA A 181 -7.73 11.64 12.67
N ARG A 182 -6.71 12.26 13.28
CA ARG A 182 -6.30 13.64 12.98
C ARG A 182 -5.76 13.81 11.56
N VAL A 183 -5.09 12.80 10.99
CA VAL A 183 -4.62 12.88 9.59
C VAL A 183 -5.75 12.77 8.56
N TYR A 184 -6.94 12.32 9.00
CA TYR A 184 -8.19 12.32 8.21
C TYR A 184 -9.07 13.55 8.46
N MET A 185 -8.63 14.55 9.23
CA MET A 185 -9.32 15.83 9.32
C MET A 185 -8.83 16.81 8.23
N PRO A 186 -9.71 17.68 7.69
CA PRO A 186 -9.32 18.85 6.91
C PRO A 186 -8.29 19.70 7.66
N GLU A 187 -7.38 20.35 6.94
CA GLU A 187 -6.19 20.98 7.55
C GLU A 187 -6.55 22.08 8.57
N GLY A 188 -7.56 22.89 8.27
CA GLY A 188 -8.07 23.94 9.18
C GLY A 188 -8.84 23.43 10.40
N ASP A 189 -9.32 22.18 10.39
CA ASP A 189 -10.12 21.61 11.49
C ASP A 189 -9.30 20.82 12.51
N ARG A 190 -7.99 20.61 12.24
CA ARG A 190 -7.10 19.77 13.05
C ARG A 190 -6.81 20.42 14.41
N PRO A 191 -7.20 19.81 15.54
CA PRO A 191 -6.88 20.35 16.85
C PRO A 191 -5.39 20.23 17.15
N GLY A 192 -4.82 21.21 17.86
CA GLY A 192 -3.41 21.23 18.30
C GLY A 192 -2.36 21.40 17.17
N PRO A 193 -1.06 21.40 17.52
CA PRO A 193 0.04 21.73 16.60
C PRO A 193 0.15 20.72 15.45
N SER A 194 0.68 21.15 14.30
CA SER A 194 0.75 20.35 13.06
C SER A 194 1.31 18.93 13.26
N ASP A 195 2.35 18.80 14.09
CA ASP A 195 3.05 17.55 14.41
C ASP A 195 2.36 16.65 15.46
N LEU A 196 1.23 17.05 16.03
CA LEU A 196 0.57 16.33 17.13
C LEU A 196 0.26 14.85 16.81
N SER A 197 -0.03 14.53 15.55
CA SER A 197 -0.23 13.14 15.11
C SER A 197 1.03 12.29 15.28
N ALA A 198 2.22 12.83 14.98
CA ALA A 198 3.49 12.14 15.19
C ALA A 198 3.84 12.05 16.68
N ARG A 199 3.54 13.09 17.47
CA ARG A 199 3.68 13.06 18.94
C ARG A 199 2.84 11.95 19.57
N TYR A 200 1.59 11.78 19.16
CA TYR A 200 0.75 10.66 19.62
C TYR A 200 1.26 9.30 19.17
N TYR A 201 1.80 9.15 17.95
CA TYR A 201 2.46 7.92 17.53
C TYR A 201 3.65 7.56 18.45
N LEU A 202 4.53 8.51 18.73
CA LEU A 202 5.72 8.31 19.57
C LEU A 202 5.34 8.05 21.04
N ALA A 203 4.31 8.73 21.55
CA ALA A 203 3.75 8.45 22.86
C ALA A 203 3.15 7.03 22.94
N ALA A 204 2.48 6.56 21.88
CA ALA A 204 1.98 5.18 21.82
C ALA A 204 3.11 4.14 21.76
N GLU A 205 4.17 4.41 20.99
CA GLU A 205 5.37 3.56 20.93
C GLU A 205 6.08 3.48 22.29
N HIS A 206 6.23 4.60 23.00
CA HIS A 206 6.77 4.67 24.36
C HIS A 206 5.88 3.98 25.41
N GLN A 207 4.56 3.91 25.21
CA GLN A 207 3.69 3.08 26.06
C GLN A 207 3.87 1.59 25.72
N LEU A 208 3.93 1.23 24.44
CA LEU A 208 4.11 -0.15 23.98
C LEU A 208 5.49 -0.75 24.32
N SER A 209 6.50 0.07 24.63
CA SER A 209 7.80 -0.41 25.15
C SER A 209 7.79 -0.73 26.65
N LYS A 210 6.76 -0.30 27.40
CA LYS A 210 6.54 -0.65 28.81
C LYS A 210 5.83 -1.99 29.00
N GLU A 211 5.29 -2.57 27.93
CA GLU A 211 4.62 -3.86 27.98
C GLU A 211 5.58 -4.96 28.47
N SER A 212 5.29 -5.50 29.65
CA SER A 212 5.98 -6.65 30.21
C SER A 212 4.95 -7.72 30.60
N GLY A 213 5.18 -8.96 30.17
CA GLY A 213 4.29 -10.10 30.44
C GLY A 213 3.55 -10.63 29.22
N SER A 214 2.34 -11.14 29.43
CA SER A 214 1.56 -11.89 28.42
C SER A 214 1.09 -11.01 27.25
N ILE A 215 1.15 -11.54 26.03
CA ILE A 215 0.59 -10.89 24.84
C ILE A 215 -0.93 -10.76 24.96
N ARG A 216 -1.48 -9.55 24.77
CA ARG A 216 -2.92 -9.26 24.86
C ARG A 216 -3.48 -8.84 23.50
N LEU A 217 -4.79 -8.98 23.31
CA LEU A 217 -5.48 -8.50 22.10
C LEU A 217 -5.26 -6.99 21.90
N THR A 218 -5.35 -6.20 22.98
CA THR A 218 -5.12 -4.75 22.96
C THR A 218 -3.73 -4.39 22.41
N SER A 219 -2.70 -5.14 22.78
CA SER A 219 -1.32 -4.98 22.27
C SER A 219 -1.23 -5.20 20.76
N VAL A 220 -1.88 -6.25 20.26
CA VAL A 220 -1.96 -6.54 18.81
C VAL A 220 -2.72 -5.44 18.08
N GLN A 221 -3.85 -4.99 18.62
CA GLN A 221 -4.68 -3.93 18.04
C GLN A 221 -3.94 -2.58 17.99
N ALA A 222 -3.21 -2.21 19.05
CA ALA A 222 -2.41 -0.99 19.08
C ALA A 222 -1.29 -1.00 18.03
N ARG A 223 -0.56 -2.12 17.91
CA ARG A 223 0.50 -2.28 16.90
C ARG A 223 -0.05 -2.38 15.47
N LEU A 224 -1.24 -2.97 15.29
CA LEU A 224 -1.94 -2.96 14.00
C LEU A 224 -2.37 -1.52 13.61
N LEU A 225 -2.82 -0.69 14.55
CA LEU A 225 -3.04 0.75 14.29
C LEU A 225 -1.76 1.48 13.91
N GLN A 226 -0.61 1.16 14.53
CA GLN A 226 0.69 1.72 14.12
C GLN A 226 0.95 1.41 12.64
N CYS A 227 0.76 0.17 12.19
CA CYS A 227 0.91 -0.19 10.77
C CYS A 227 -0.03 0.64 9.86
N TYR A 228 -1.31 0.79 10.20
CA TYR A 228 -2.23 1.62 9.40
C TYR A 228 -1.81 3.10 9.36
N TYR A 229 -1.41 3.67 10.51
CA TYR A 229 -0.89 5.04 10.58
C TYR A 229 0.38 5.22 9.75
N LEU A 230 1.36 4.32 9.87
CA LEU A 230 2.58 4.32 9.06
C LEU A 230 2.26 4.32 7.56
N GLY A 231 1.24 3.57 7.13
CA GLY A 231 0.70 3.65 5.76
C GLY A 231 0.29 5.06 5.36
N THR A 232 -0.50 5.76 6.20
CA THR A 232 -0.89 7.16 5.94
C THR A 232 0.29 8.14 5.84
N GLN A 233 1.41 7.84 6.52
CA GLN A 233 2.63 8.65 6.53
C GLN A 233 3.61 8.26 5.41
N SER A 234 3.19 7.48 4.41
CA SER A 234 4.04 6.94 3.34
C SER A 234 5.20 6.04 3.83
N ARG A 235 5.05 5.39 4.99
CA ARG A 235 6.09 4.57 5.65
C ARG A 235 5.87 3.08 5.42
N VAL A 236 5.87 2.66 4.16
CA VAL A 236 5.42 1.30 3.82
C VAL A 236 6.45 0.24 4.24
N ASN A 237 7.74 0.58 4.34
CA ASN A 237 8.77 -0.36 4.80
C ASN A 237 8.73 -0.53 6.32
N HIS A 238 8.66 0.57 7.08
CA HIS A 238 8.49 0.52 8.52
C HIS A 238 7.16 -0.16 8.88
N CYS A 239 6.08 0.13 8.13
CA CYS A 239 4.80 -0.58 8.25
C CYS A 239 4.98 -2.09 8.09
N TRP A 240 5.70 -2.56 7.06
CA TRP A 240 5.96 -3.99 6.85
C TRP A 240 6.79 -4.63 7.97
N SER A 241 7.86 -3.97 8.44
CA SER A 241 8.68 -4.45 9.56
C SER A 241 7.86 -4.55 10.86
N GLN A 242 7.06 -3.52 11.17
CA GLN A 242 6.16 -3.52 12.32
C GLN A 242 5.05 -4.57 12.18
N PHE A 243 4.60 -4.83 10.95
CA PHE A 243 3.58 -5.83 10.65
C PHE A 243 4.09 -7.27 10.86
N GLY A 244 5.39 -7.53 10.71
CA GLY A 244 6.01 -8.78 11.13
C GLY A 244 5.83 -9.04 12.64
N ILE A 245 5.96 -8.01 13.47
CA ILE A 245 5.67 -8.10 14.92
C ILE A 245 4.17 -8.37 15.14
N VAL A 246 3.28 -7.61 14.48
CA VAL A 246 1.82 -7.80 14.57
C VAL A 246 1.43 -9.24 14.22
N THR A 247 1.99 -9.80 13.14
CA THR A 247 1.76 -11.18 12.69
C THR A 247 2.14 -12.18 13.77
N ASN A 248 3.37 -12.10 14.30
CA ASN A 248 3.86 -13.01 15.33
C ASN A 248 2.99 -12.95 16.60
N LEU A 249 2.61 -11.76 17.06
CA LEU A 249 1.76 -11.59 18.23
C LEU A 249 0.32 -12.10 17.98
N ALA A 250 -0.23 -11.88 16.78
CA ALA A 250 -1.55 -12.36 16.39
C ALA A 250 -1.63 -13.89 16.35
N LEU A 251 -0.61 -14.55 15.79
CA LEU A 251 -0.51 -16.02 15.78
C LEU A 251 -0.28 -16.56 17.20
N ALA A 252 0.58 -15.92 18.01
CA ALA A 252 0.87 -16.35 19.38
C ALA A 252 -0.36 -16.39 20.31
N ILE A 253 -1.33 -15.47 20.14
CA ILE A 253 -2.60 -15.50 20.89
C ILE A 253 -3.73 -16.27 20.18
N GLY A 254 -3.41 -16.88 19.02
CA GLY A 254 -4.29 -17.70 18.21
C GLY A 254 -5.44 -16.92 17.56
N LEU A 255 -5.17 -15.76 16.96
CA LEU A 255 -6.19 -14.99 16.23
C LEU A 255 -6.62 -15.65 14.92
N ASN A 256 -5.73 -16.43 14.29
CA ASN A 256 -6.03 -17.28 13.13
C ASN A 256 -6.93 -18.48 13.48
N ARG A 257 -7.13 -18.77 14.77
CA ARG A 257 -7.91 -19.91 15.24
C ARG A 257 -9.31 -19.53 15.68
N ASN A 258 -10.30 -20.31 15.27
CA ASN A 258 -11.68 -20.12 15.69
C ASN A 258 -11.83 -20.35 17.20
N LYS A 259 -12.36 -19.36 17.90
CA LYS A 259 -12.71 -19.45 19.33
C LYS A 259 -14.18 -19.10 19.48
N ARG A 260 -14.90 -19.94 20.21
CA ARG A 260 -16.31 -19.69 20.57
C ARG A 260 -16.38 -19.00 21.94
N PRO A 261 -17.37 -18.13 22.17
CA PRO A 261 -17.59 -17.55 23.48
C PRO A 261 -18.05 -18.62 24.48
N GLY A 262 -17.80 -18.40 25.77
CA GLY A 262 -18.26 -19.28 26.85
C GLY A 262 -17.18 -19.61 27.90
N VAL A 263 -17.61 -20.33 28.94
CA VAL A 263 -16.81 -20.59 30.15
C VAL A 263 -15.48 -21.28 29.84
N MET A 264 -15.46 -22.24 28.90
CA MET A 264 -14.24 -22.98 28.54
C MET A 264 -13.17 -22.13 27.84
N SER A 265 -13.56 -21.07 27.13
CA SER A 265 -12.61 -20.16 26.47
C SER A 265 -12.28 -18.94 27.33
N GLY A 266 -13.13 -18.62 28.32
CA GLY A 266 -13.03 -17.40 29.12
C GLY A 266 -13.38 -16.12 28.33
N LEU A 267 -13.92 -16.25 27.11
CA LEU A 267 -14.19 -15.13 26.21
C LEU A 267 -15.70 -14.85 26.13
N ASN A 268 -16.04 -13.56 26.13
CA ASN A 268 -17.39 -13.06 25.84
C ASN A 268 -17.56 -12.76 24.33
N HIS A 269 -18.77 -12.43 23.90
CA HIS A 269 -19.06 -12.20 22.48
C HIS A 269 -18.29 -11.01 21.88
N ILE A 270 -18.14 -9.89 22.62
CA ILE A 270 -17.34 -8.72 22.21
C ILE A 270 -15.88 -9.11 21.95
N GLU A 271 -15.27 -9.88 22.85
CA GLU A 271 -13.87 -10.32 22.75
C GLU A 271 -13.67 -11.28 21.57
N VAL A 272 -14.60 -12.21 21.32
CA VAL A 272 -14.53 -13.12 20.16
C VAL A 272 -14.63 -12.37 18.83
N GLU A 273 -15.61 -11.48 18.69
CA GLU A 273 -15.74 -10.68 17.46
C GLU A 273 -14.59 -9.70 17.28
N SER A 274 -14.09 -9.08 18.37
CA SER A 274 -12.90 -8.23 18.32
C SER A 274 -11.67 -9.01 17.83
N ARG A 275 -11.49 -10.27 18.26
CA ARG A 275 -10.42 -11.16 17.75
C ARG A 275 -10.56 -11.45 16.27
N ARG A 276 -11.76 -11.87 15.82
CA ARG A 276 -12.06 -12.15 14.41
C ARG A 276 -11.81 -10.93 13.53
N ARG A 277 -12.38 -9.78 13.90
CA ARG A 277 -12.20 -8.53 13.15
C ARG A 277 -10.73 -8.07 13.12
N THR A 278 -10.00 -8.22 14.23
CA THR A 278 -8.55 -7.93 14.29
C THR A 278 -7.75 -8.84 13.37
N PHE A 279 -8.01 -10.15 13.40
CA PHE A 279 -7.36 -11.10 12.49
C PHE A 279 -7.59 -10.73 11.03
N TRP A 280 -8.85 -10.56 10.63
CA TRP A 280 -9.20 -10.34 9.24
C TRP A 280 -8.79 -8.96 8.73
N CYS A 281 -8.72 -7.93 9.57
CA CYS A 281 -8.11 -6.65 9.18
C CYS A 281 -6.59 -6.78 8.97
N ALA A 282 -5.88 -7.51 9.85
CA ALA A 282 -4.47 -7.82 9.65
C ALA A 282 -4.24 -8.66 8.37
N TYR A 283 -5.07 -9.68 8.14
CA TYR A 283 -5.06 -10.48 6.90
C TYR A 283 -5.23 -9.62 5.66
N THR A 284 -6.14 -8.63 5.69
CA THR A 284 -6.27 -7.68 4.59
C THR A 284 -5.01 -6.83 4.44
N LEU A 285 -4.47 -6.25 5.52
CA LEU A 285 -3.26 -5.42 5.44
C LEU A 285 -2.04 -6.17 4.87
N ASP A 286 -1.85 -7.44 5.22
CA ASP A 286 -0.83 -8.33 4.65
C ASP A 286 -0.94 -8.44 3.11
N ALA A 287 -2.15 -8.33 2.55
CA ALA A 287 -2.38 -8.40 1.09
C ALA A 287 -1.89 -7.13 0.42
N TYR A 288 -2.19 -5.96 1.00
CA TYR A 288 -1.76 -4.67 0.49
C TYR A 288 -0.24 -4.51 0.57
N LEU A 289 0.37 -4.93 1.68
CA LEU A 289 1.83 -4.90 1.82
C LEU A 289 2.50 -5.84 0.81
N SER A 290 1.97 -7.06 0.62
CA SER A 290 2.47 -8.00 -0.38
C SER A 290 2.29 -7.49 -1.82
N VAL A 291 1.15 -6.86 -2.14
CA VAL A 291 0.89 -6.25 -3.45
C VAL A 291 1.81 -5.06 -3.73
N SER A 292 1.97 -4.13 -2.78
CA SER A 292 2.73 -2.91 -2.99
C SER A 292 4.24 -3.15 -3.03
N LEU A 293 4.77 -3.99 -2.13
CA LEU A 293 6.20 -4.30 -2.02
C LEU A 293 6.62 -5.51 -2.88
N GLY A 294 5.66 -6.30 -3.35
CA GLY A 294 5.93 -7.58 -4.03
C GLY A 294 6.43 -8.69 -3.10
N ARG A 295 6.50 -8.45 -1.79
CA ARG A 295 7.00 -9.41 -0.79
C ARG A 295 5.99 -10.54 -0.55
N PRO A 296 6.42 -11.74 -0.12
CA PRO A 296 5.51 -12.82 0.23
C PRO A 296 4.52 -12.44 1.34
N ARG A 297 3.38 -13.13 1.33
CA ARG A 297 2.36 -13.10 2.38
C ARG A 297 2.88 -13.70 3.69
N ASN A 298 2.45 -13.13 4.80
CA ASN A 298 2.76 -13.64 6.14
C ASN A 298 1.76 -14.72 6.59
N PHE A 299 0.47 -14.54 6.31
CA PHE A 299 -0.55 -15.54 6.66
C PHE A 299 -0.76 -16.54 5.51
N HIS A 300 -0.61 -17.83 5.83
CA HIS A 300 -1.00 -18.94 4.94
C HIS A 300 -2.45 -19.35 5.19
N ASP A 301 -3.23 -19.49 4.12
CA ASP A 301 -4.66 -19.85 4.22
C ASP A 301 -4.90 -21.23 4.84
N ASP A 302 -3.93 -22.13 4.71
CA ASP A 302 -3.97 -23.51 5.23
C ASP A 302 -3.90 -23.54 6.78
N ASP A 303 -3.44 -22.46 7.44
CA ASP A 303 -3.31 -22.32 8.90
C ASP A 303 -4.52 -21.58 9.56
N ILE A 304 -5.57 -21.28 8.80
CA ILE A 304 -6.69 -20.42 9.22
C ILE A 304 -7.99 -21.23 9.31
N ASP A 305 -8.56 -21.35 10.50
CA ASP A 305 -9.93 -21.85 10.70
C ASP A 305 -10.88 -20.81 11.33
N THR A 306 -10.39 -19.61 11.66
CA THR A 306 -11.22 -18.53 12.22
C THR A 306 -12.28 -18.05 11.23
N GLU A 307 -13.52 -17.95 11.70
CA GLU A 307 -14.68 -17.52 10.90
C GLU A 307 -14.56 -16.04 10.50
N LEU A 308 -15.23 -15.65 9.41
CA LEU A 308 -15.44 -14.24 9.09
C LEU A 308 -16.29 -13.58 10.19
N PRO A 309 -16.10 -12.27 10.50
CA PRO A 309 -16.90 -11.57 11.49
C PRO A 309 -18.40 -11.56 11.21
N ALA A 310 -19.21 -11.33 12.24
CA ALA A 310 -20.63 -11.10 12.09
C ALA A 310 -20.90 -9.76 11.36
N CYS A 311 -21.86 -9.76 10.41
CA CYS A 311 -22.30 -8.57 9.68
C CYS A 311 -23.29 -7.73 10.52
N VAL A 312 -22.82 -7.25 11.66
CA VAL A 312 -23.61 -6.47 12.62
C VAL A 312 -22.86 -5.23 13.09
N ASP A 313 -23.59 -4.20 13.48
CA ASP A 313 -23.01 -2.99 14.04
C ASP A 313 -22.59 -3.21 15.50
N ASP A 314 -21.68 -2.39 16.02
CA ASP A 314 -21.09 -2.59 17.34
C ASP A 314 -22.14 -2.60 18.47
N ASN A 315 -23.19 -1.79 18.35
CA ASN A 315 -24.28 -1.73 19.32
C ASN A 315 -25.10 -3.03 19.44
N ASP A 316 -25.01 -3.93 18.44
CA ASP A 316 -25.67 -5.24 18.44
C ASP A 316 -24.80 -6.35 19.06
N ILE A 317 -23.58 -6.02 19.50
CA ILE A 317 -22.65 -6.97 20.15
C ILE A 317 -22.60 -6.67 21.66
N THR A 318 -23.31 -7.49 22.44
CA THR A 318 -23.24 -7.44 23.90
C THR A 318 -22.21 -8.45 24.41
N LYS A 319 -21.94 -8.48 25.73
CA LYS A 319 -21.08 -9.53 26.32
C LYS A 319 -21.71 -10.92 26.17
N ASP A 320 -23.03 -11.00 26.26
CA ASP A 320 -23.78 -12.24 26.44
C ASP A 320 -24.35 -12.81 25.14
N HIS A 321 -24.57 -11.98 24.12
CA HIS A 321 -25.06 -12.40 22.80
C HIS A 321 -24.77 -11.37 21.69
N ILE A 322 -24.93 -11.80 20.44
CA ILE A 322 -24.93 -10.95 19.24
C ILE A 322 -26.36 -10.91 18.69
N ASN A 323 -26.92 -9.71 18.47
CA ASN A 323 -28.25 -9.55 17.91
C ASN A 323 -28.22 -9.54 16.37
N LEU A 324 -28.53 -10.68 15.76
CA LEU A 324 -28.58 -10.82 14.30
C LEU A 324 -29.85 -10.19 13.67
N THR A 325 -30.90 -9.91 14.46
CA THR A 325 -32.20 -9.45 13.92
C THR A 325 -32.21 -7.96 13.54
N SER A 326 -31.26 -7.17 14.05
CA SER A 326 -31.08 -5.74 13.75
C SER A 326 -30.73 -5.45 12.28
N SER A 327 -30.19 -6.44 11.58
CA SER A 327 -29.81 -6.38 10.15
C SER A 327 -30.96 -6.03 9.18
N THR A 328 -32.21 -6.02 9.66
CA THR A 328 -33.40 -5.65 8.90
C THR A 328 -33.61 -4.14 8.71
N LYS A 329 -32.78 -3.27 9.33
CA LYS A 329 -32.96 -1.81 9.32
C LYS A 329 -32.12 -1.04 8.27
N GLY A 330 -31.26 -1.73 7.52
CA GLY A 330 -30.39 -1.13 6.50
C GLY A 330 -29.04 -1.86 6.40
N TYR A 331 -28.11 -1.30 5.62
CA TYR A 331 -26.76 -1.86 5.53
C TYR A 331 -25.96 -1.59 6.81
N SER A 332 -25.58 -2.66 7.51
CA SER A 332 -24.58 -2.58 8.59
C SER A 332 -23.25 -2.05 8.06
N VAL A 333 -22.55 -1.24 8.87
CA VAL A 333 -21.20 -0.75 8.54
C VAL A 333 -20.16 -1.88 8.47
N MET A 334 -20.52 -3.11 8.84
CA MET A 334 -19.67 -4.31 8.67
C MET A 334 -19.79 -5.00 7.32
N LEU A 335 -20.79 -4.68 6.49
CA LEU A 335 -20.95 -5.30 5.16
C LEU A 335 -19.72 -5.10 4.28
N ALA A 336 -19.22 -3.86 4.20
CA ALA A 336 -18.06 -3.55 3.37
C ALA A 336 -16.72 -4.10 3.90
N PRO A 337 -16.42 -4.07 5.23
CA PRO A 337 -15.37 -4.90 5.82
C PRO A 337 -15.40 -6.36 5.35
N LEU A 338 -16.56 -7.02 5.37
CA LEU A 338 -16.67 -8.43 4.94
C LEU A 338 -16.39 -8.61 3.44
N GLY A 339 -16.93 -7.75 2.59
CA GLY A 339 -16.59 -7.72 1.16
C GLY A 339 -15.10 -7.52 0.93
N HIS A 340 -14.45 -6.67 1.75
CA HIS A 340 -13.02 -6.40 1.65
C HIS A 340 -12.17 -7.60 2.08
N MET A 341 -12.56 -8.30 3.15
CA MET A 341 -11.90 -9.52 3.62
C MET A 341 -11.99 -10.64 2.58
N LYS A 342 -13.15 -10.79 1.91
CA LYS A 342 -13.32 -11.72 0.78
C LYS A 342 -12.40 -11.35 -0.40
N LEU A 343 -12.35 -10.08 -0.82
CA LEU A 343 -11.41 -9.62 -1.85
C LEU A 343 -9.94 -9.87 -1.46
N ALA A 344 -9.57 -9.67 -0.18
CA ALA A 344 -8.21 -9.90 0.28
C ALA A 344 -7.76 -11.36 0.07
N ARG A 345 -8.67 -12.33 0.23
CA ARG A 345 -8.39 -13.76 -0.06
C ARG A 345 -8.18 -13.99 -1.56
N ILE A 346 -9.02 -13.39 -2.41
CA ILE A 346 -8.86 -13.47 -3.88
C ILE A 346 -7.53 -12.83 -4.32
N ILE A 347 -7.14 -11.71 -3.71
CA ILE A 347 -5.83 -11.07 -3.92
C ILE A 347 -4.69 -11.98 -3.44
N GLY A 348 -4.84 -12.65 -2.29
CA GLY A 348 -3.92 -13.69 -1.83
C GLY A 348 -3.74 -14.82 -2.86
N HIS A 349 -4.85 -15.28 -3.45
CA HIS A 349 -4.83 -16.28 -4.54
C HIS A 349 -4.11 -15.74 -5.79
N ILE A 350 -4.38 -14.51 -6.23
CA ILE A 350 -3.66 -13.84 -7.34
C ILE A 350 -2.15 -13.83 -7.10
N LEU A 351 -1.71 -13.43 -5.90
CA LEU A 351 -0.30 -13.38 -5.53
C LEU A 351 0.35 -14.78 -5.57
N ARG A 352 -0.30 -15.79 -4.98
CA ARG A 352 0.20 -17.18 -4.92
C ARG A 352 0.24 -17.84 -6.31
N ALA A 353 -0.76 -17.61 -7.15
CA ALA A 353 -0.95 -18.31 -8.41
C ALA A 353 -0.28 -17.63 -9.62
N LEU A 354 -0.37 -16.31 -9.75
CA LEU A 354 0.07 -15.59 -10.96
C LEU A 354 1.45 -14.93 -10.81
N TYR A 355 1.91 -14.72 -9.57
CA TYR A 355 3.15 -14.03 -9.19
C TYR A 355 4.16 -14.92 -8.44
N SER A 356 4.01 -16.25 -8.52
CA SER A 356 4.95 -17.20 -7.93
C SER A 356 6.37 -17.04 -8.50
N VAL A 357 7.38 -17.14 -7.63
CA VAL A 357 8.81 -17.14 -8.02
C VAL A 357 9.13 -18.33 -8.94
N LYS A 358 8.48 -19.48 -8.71
CA LYS A 358 8.58 -20.64 -9.61
C LYS A 358 7.77 -20.35 -10.88
N PRO A 359 8.34 -20.53 -12.09
CA PRO A 359 7.60 -20.37 -13.33
C PRO A 359 6.49 -21.41 -13.44
N ILE A 360 5.34 -20.99 -13.95
CA ILE A 360 4.19 -21.84 -14.24
C ILE A 360 3.96 -21.95 -15.75
N SER A 361 3.40 -23.06 -16.21
CA SER A 361 3.06 -23.26 -17.61
C SER A 361 1.98 -22.29 -18.09
N VAL A 362 1.92 -22.03 -19.40
CA VAL A 362 0.90 -21.14 -19.98
C VAL A 362 -0.51 -21.69 -19.74
N SER A 363 -0.73 -23.01 -19.89
CA SER A 363 -2.02 -23.66 -19.58
C SER A 363 -2.45 -23.36 -18.15
N ARG A 364 -1.57 -23.66 -17.17
CA ARG A 364 -1.87 -23.40 -15.76
C ARG A 364 -2.15 -21.92 -15.51
N ARG A 365 -1.38 -21.00 -16.09
CA ARG A 365 -1.63 -19.56 -15.95
C ARG A 365 -3.01 -19.16 -16.45
N THR A 366 -3.45 -19.70 -17.59
CA THR A 366 -4.80 -19.49 -18.13
C THR A 366 -5.88 -20.08 -17.23
N GLU A 367 -5.70 -21.32 -16.74
CA GLU A 367 -6.63 -21.99 -15.82
C GLU A 367 -6.82 -21.21 -14.50
N GLU A 368 -5.73 -20.81 -13.84
CA GLU A 368 -5.83 -20.01 -12.60
C GLU A 368 -6.41 -18.62 -12.89
N THR A 369 -6.07 -17.99 -14.02
CA THR A 369 -6.67 -16.71 -14.44
C THR A 369 -8.19 -16.83 -14.62
N GLN A 370 -8.67 -17.92 -15.22
CA GLN A 370 -10.10 -18.16 -15.40
C GLN A 370 -10.81 -18.38 -14.05
N ARG A 371 -10.24 -19.19 -13.15
CA ARG A 371 -10.78 -19.41 -11.80
C ARG A 371 -10.89 -18.11 -11.01
N ILE A 372 -9.80 -17.35 -10.92
CA ILE A 372 -9.76 -16.07 -10.21
C ILE A 372 -10.73 -15.05 -10.84
N SER A 373 -10.89 -15.07 -12.17
CA SER A 373 -11.88 -14.21 -12.85
C SER A 373 -13.31 -14.57 -12.47
N GLN A 374 -13.60 -15.87 -12.26
CA GLN A 374 -14.89 -16.32 -11.74
C GLN A 374 -15.06 -15.92 -10.27
N ASP A 375 -14.06 -16.14 -9.41
CA ASP A 375 -14.08 -15.74 -7.99
C ASP A 375 -14.41 -14.22 -7.85
N LEU A 376 -13.81 -13.38 -8.70
CA LEU A 376 -14.10 -11.94 -8.75
C LEU A 376 -15.51 -11.62 -9.27
N SER A 377 -15.99 -12.36 -10.27
CA SER A 377 -17.35 -12.18 -10.81
C SER A 377 -18.42 -12.55 -9.78
N ASP A 378 -18.24 -13.67 -9.09
CA ASP A 378 -19.15 -14.15 -8.04
C ASP A 378 -19.16 -13.19 -6.85
N TRP A 379 -17.98 -12.67 -6.46
CA TRP A 379 -17.87 -11.61 -5.46
C TRP A 379 -18.58 -10.32 -5.91
N ARG A 380 -18.42 -9.89 -7.17
CA ARG A 380 -19.08 -8.66 -7.68
C ARG A 380 -20.60 -8.83 -7.70
N ALA A 381 -21.10 -10.02 -8.05
CA ALA A 381 -22.52 -10.33 -7.98
C ALA A 381 -23.06 -10.27 -6.53
N GLU A 382 -22.35 -10.86 -5.56
CA GLU A 382 -22.72 -10.84 -4.14
C GLU A 382 -22.90 -9.42 -3.59
N PHE A 383 -22.02 -8.48 -3.97
CA PHE A 383 -22.01 -7.10 -3.47
C PHE A 383 -22.65 -6.07 -4.43
N SER A 384 -23.27 -6.51 -5.53
CA SER A 384 -23.84 -5.64 -6.58
C SER A 384 -24.75 -4.53 -6.05
N GLN A 385 -25.74 -4.88 -5.21
CA GLN A 385 -26.69 -3.93 -4.58
C GLN A 385 -26.03 -2.84 -3.71
N PHE A 386 -24.78 -3.05 -3.28
CA PHE A 386 -24.00 -2.09 -2.48
C PHE A 386 -23.00 -1.28 -3.33
N LEU A 387 -22.54 -1.83 -4.45
CA LEU A 387 -21.46 -1.27 -5.26
C LEU A 387 -21.95 -0.47 -6.47
N ASP A 388 -23.03 -0.94 -7.10
CA ASP A 388 -23.48 -0.48 -8.41
C ASP A 388 -24.48 0.69 -8.25
N ALA A 389 -24.23 1.79 -8.97
CA ALA A 389 -25.01 3.03 -8.84
C ALA A 389 -26.47 2.89 -9.30
N ASP A 390 -26.75 1.88 -10.12
CA ASP A 390 -28.07 1.58 -10.68
C ASP A 390 -29.13 1.26 -9.61
N TYR A 391 -28.69 0.86 -8.41
CA TYR A 391 -29.58 0.53 -7.28
C TYR A 391 -29.77 1.69 -6.29
N PHE A 392 -28.77 2.57 -6.12
CA PHE A 392 -28.81 3.67 -5.16
C PHE A 392 -28.00 4.89 -5.62
N SER A 393 -28.63 6.07 -5.59
CA SER A 393 -27.94 7.34 -5.83
C SER A 393 -26.90 7.62 -4.74
N THR A 394 -25.67 7.87 -5.17
CA THR A 394 -24.50 8.12 -4.32
C THR A 394 -24.64 9.37 -3.45
N THR A 395 -25.40 10.36 -3.92
CA THR A 395 -25.62 11.68 -3.29
C THR A 395 -26.26 11.61 -1.91
N PHE A 396 -27.00 10.53 -1.60
CA PHE A 396 -27.72 10.35 -0.33
C PHE A 396 -27.05 9.36 0.62
N LEU A 397 -25.89 8.80 0.27
CA LEU A 397 -25.16 7.90 1.15
C LEU A 397 -24.47 8.66 2.28
N VAL A 398 -24.55 8.12 3.50
CA VAL A 398 -23.75 8.61 4.64
C VAL A 398 -22.25 8.51 4.26
N PRO A 399 -21.40 9.50 4.57
CA PRO A 399 -20.02 9.57 4.05
C PRO A 399 -19.17 8.31 4.27
N ILE A 400 -19.41 7.58 5.37
CA ILE A 400 -18.75 6.30 5.65
C ILE A 400 -19.10 5.20 4.63
N VAL A 401 -20.36 5.14 4.21
CA VAL A 401 -20.89 4.15 3.25
C VAL A 401 -20.37 4.47 1.84
N GLN A 402 -20.36 5.75 1.46
CA GLN A 402 -19.74 6.19 0.21
C GLN A 402 -18.25 5.82 0.18
N ARG A 403 -17.50 6.10 1.26
CA ARG A 403 -16.07 5.74 1.35
C ARG A 403 -15.85 4.22 1.31
N GLN A 404 -16.72 3.43 1.93
CA GLN A 404 -16.71 1.98 1.87
C GLN A 404 -16.92 1.45 0.44
N ARG A 405 -17.96 1.92 -0.27
CA ARG A 405 -18.21 1.61 -1.68
C ARG A 405 -17.00 1.95 -2.55
N ASN A 406 -16.41 3.13 -2.36
CA ASN A 406 -15.28 3.57 -3.17
C ASN A 406 -14.04 2.69 -2.94
N VAL A 407 -13.72 2.35 -1.69
CA VAL A 407 -12.61 1.43 -1.36
C VAL A 407 -12.81 0.05 -1.98
N LEU A 408 -14.02 -0.51 -1.92
CA LEU A 408 -14.32 -1.81 -2.53
C LEU A 408 -14.21 -1.79 -4.06
N ASN A 409 -14.81 -0.80 -4.72
CA ASN A 409 -14.75 -0.65 -6.17
C ASN A 409 -13.30 -0.53 -6.68
N MET A 410 -12.49 0.36 -6.08
CA MET A 410 -11.08 0.48 -6.45
C MET A 410 -10.29 -0.80 -6.20
N THR A 411 -10.57 -1.52 -5.10
CA THR A 411 -9.88 -2.78 -4.79
C THR A 411 -10.22 -3.89 -5.79
N TYR A 412 -11.49 -3.98 -6.19
CA TYR A 412 -11.96 -4.90 -7.22
C TYR A 412 -11.30 -4.62 -8.58
N TRP A 413 -11.29 -3.37 -9.04
CA TRP A 413 -10.62 -3.01 -10.30
C TRP A 413 -9.09 -3.19 -10.21
N HIS A 414 -8.48 -2.91 -9.07
CA HIS A 414 -7.06 -3.19 -8.87
C HIS A 414 -6.76 -4.70 -8.94
N ALA A 415 -7.62 -5.58 -8.43
CA ALA A 415 -7.46 -7.03 -8.60
C ALA A 415 -7.50 -7.45 -10.09
N ILE A 416 -8.38 -6.84 -10.90
CA ILE A 416 -8.41 -7.04 -12.36
C ILE A 416 -7.11 -6.54 -13.01
N ILE A 417 -6.60 -5.36 -12.63
CA ILE A 417 -5.30 -4.87 -13.10
C ILE A 417 -4.17 -5.83 -12.71
N LEU A 418 -4.17 -6.38 -11.49
CA LEU A 418 -3.17 -7.35 -11.04
C LEU A 418 -3.18 -8.63 -11.88
N ILE A 419 -4.35 -9.14 -12.27
CA ILE A 419 -4.46 -10.32 -13.16
C ILE A 419 -3.91 -10.00 -14.55
N HIS A 420 -4.36 -8.90 -15.14
CA HIS A 420 -4.22 -8.67 -16.58
C HIS A 420 -3.03 -7.83 -17.03
N ARG A 421 -2.41 -7.01 -16.16
CA ARG A 421 -1.31 -6.09 -16.55
C ARG A 421 -0.11 -6.78 -17.21
N GLN A 422 0.14 -8.06 -16.92
CA GLN A 422 1.22 -8.82 -17.59
C GLN A 422 0.99 -8.97 -19.10
N ALA A 423 -0.26 -8.97 -19.58
CA ALA A 423 -0.58 -8.97 -21.00
C ALA A 423 -0.15 -7.66 -21.69
N VAL A 424 -0.27 -6.52 -20.99
CA VAL A 424 0.22 -5.22 -21.46
C VAL A 424 1.73 -5.29 -21.73
N LEU A 425 2.53 -5.90 -20.83
CA LEU A 425 3.97 -6.07 -21.08
C LEU A 425 4.28 -6.91 -22.33
N ASN A 426 3.46 -7.91 -22.63
CA ASN A 426 3.73 -8.87 -23.70
C ASN A 426 3.55 -8.29 -25.11
N ASN A 427 2.84 -7.17 -25.25
CA ASN A 427 2.77 -6.45 -26.52
C ASN A 427 4.12 -5.85 -26.96
N PHE A 428 5.02 -5.49 -26.03
CA PHE A 428 6.38 -5.03 -26.40
C PHE A 428 7.16 -6.07 -27.21
N ALA A 429 7.01 -7.35 -26.91
CA ALA A 429 7.67 -8.44 -27.65
C ALA A 429 7.12 -8.64 -29.08
N LYS A 430 5.94 -8.07 -29.37
CA LYS A 430 5.30 -8.10 -30.70
C LYS A 430 5.65 -6.86 -31.54
N ILE A 431 5.83 -5.69 -30.91
CA ILE A 431 6.29 -4.46 -31.59
C ILE A 431 7.65 -4.69 -32.26
N SER A 432 8.57 -5.41 -31.60
CA SER A 432 9.86 -5.83 -32.18
C SER A 432 9.75 -6.91 -33.29
N ARG A 433 8.58 -7.48 -33.54
CA ARG A 433 8.36 -8.63 -34.45
C ARG A 433 7.16 -8.37 -35.38
N GLN A 434 7.25 -7.30 -36.16
CA GLN A 434 6.20 -6.74 -37.04
C GLN A 434 5.64 -7.66 -38.15
N ASN A 435 5.98 -8.96 -38.19
CA ASN A 435 5.80 -9.81 -39.39
C ASN A 435 5.26 -11.23 -39.10
N ARG A 436 4.17 -11.35 -38.31
CA ARG A 436 3.45 -12.62 -38.11
C ARG A 436 1.92 -12.44 -38.18
N ARG A 437 1.24 -13.42 -38.80
CA ARG A 437 -0.23 -13.51 -38.86
C ARG A 437 -0.81 -13.59 -37.44
N ALA A 438 -1.95 -12.93 -37.23
CA ALA A 438 -2.69 -13.00 -35.97
C ALA A 438 -3.11 -14.45 -35.64
N SER A 439 -2.84 -14.85 -34.41
CA SER A 439 -3.14 -16.17 -33.85
C SER A 439 -4.23 -16.07 -32.78
N VAL A 440 -4.82 -17.21 -32.39
CA VAL A 440 -5.79 -17.28 -31.27
C VAL A 440 -5.19 -16.72 -29.96
N SER A 441 -3.87 -16.88 -29.77
CA SER A 441 -3.14 -16.31 -28.63
C SER A 441 -3.11 -14.78 -28.64
N ASP A 442 -3.18 -14.15 -29.82
CA ASP A 442 -3.20 -12.69 -29.94
C ASP A 442 -4.55 -12.11 -29.54
N ALA A 443 -5.66 -12.77 -29.89
CA ALA A 443 -7.00 -12.37 -29.47
C ALA A 443 -7.17 -12.41 -27.95
N ALA A 444 -6.77 -13.51 -27.30
CA ALA A 444 -6.81 -13.64 -25.83
C ALA A 444 -5.86 -12.64 -25.12
N THR A 445 -4.70 -12.32 -25.73
CA THR A 445 -3.82 -11.26 -25.20
C THR A 445 -4.52 -9.90 -25.25
N GLN A 446 -5.20 -9.58 -26.36
CA GLN A 446 -5.87 -8.30 -26.57
C GLN A 446 -7.10 -8.14 -25.67
N GLU A 447 -7.88 -9.20 -25.46
CA GLU A 447 -8.99 -9.21 -24.48
C GLU A 447 -8.48 -8.93 -23.05
N SER A 448 -7.37 -9.58 -22.66
CA SER A 448 -6.72 -9.34 -21.37
C SER A 448 -6.25 -7.87 -21.23
N VAL A 449 -5.65 -7.30 -22.28
CA VAL A 449 -5.28 -5.87 -22.30
C VAL A 449 -6.51 -4.97 -22.13
N GLN A 450 -7.62 -5.27 -22.82
CA GLN A 450 -8.85 -4.47 -22.70
C GLN A 450 -9.46 -4.55 -21.28
N LYS A 451 -9.47 -5.73 -20.65
CA LYS A 451 -9.89 -5.89 -19.24
C LYS A 451 -9.03 -5.06 -18.28
N CYS A 452 -7.72 -5.04 -18.50
CA CYS A 452 -6.79 -4.21 -17.72
C CYS A 452 -7.07 -2.71 -17.88
N LEU A 453 -7.30 -2.26 -19.13
CA LEU A 453 -7.55 -0.86 -19.44
C LEU A 453 -8.92 -0.37 -18.94
N GLN A 454 -9.96 -1.19 -19.05
CA GLN A 454 -11.29 -0.86 -18.52
C GLN A 454 -11.24 -0.71 -16.99
N ALA A 455 -10.54 -1.61 -16.29
CA ALA A 455 -10.35 -1.50 -14.85
C ALA A 455 -9.55 -0.25 -14.45
N ALA A 456 -8.55 0.13 -15.25
CA ALA A 456 -7.81 1.37 -15.05
C ALA A 456 -8.69 2.62 -15.28
N MET A 457 -9.47 2.66 -16.37
CA MET A 457 -10.45 3.72 -16.67
C MET A 457 -11.47 3.90 -15.54
N ASN A 458 -12.07 2.80 -15.06
CA ASN A 458 -13.01 2.85 -13.93
C ASN A 458 -12.35 3.39 -12.65
N THR A 459 -11.09 3.01 -12.39
CA THR A 459 -10.34 3.48 -11.23
C THR A 459 -10.07 4.98 -11.31
N VAL A 460 -9.61 5.50 -12.44
CA VAL A 460 -9.34 6.94 -12.60
C VAL A 460 -10.61 7.78 -12.68
N GLY A 461 -11.71 7.23 -13.21
CA GLY A 461 -13.03 7.87 -13.19
C GLY A 461 -13.56 8.07 -11.76
N LEU A 462 -13.45 7.05 -10.91
CA LEU A 462 -13.85 7.18 -9.50
C LEU A 462 -12.93 8.14 -8.70
N ILE A 463 -11.65 8.22 -9.05
CA ILE A 463 -10.73 9.22 -8.47
C ILE A 463 -11.12 10.63 -8.89
N ASP A 464 -11.53 10.82 -10.14
CA ASP A 464 -12.02 12.09 -10.67
C ASP A 464 -13.30 12.53 -9.93
N GLU A 465 -14.30 11.64 -9.82
CA GLU A 465 -15.50 11.88 -8.99
C GLU A 465 -15.15 12.27 -7.55
N MET A 466 -14.21 11.56 -6.92
CA MET A 466 -13.75 11.86 -5.55
C MET A 466 -13.05 13.21 -5.44
N SER A 467 -12.27 13.62 -6.45
CA SER A 467 -11.63 14.93 -6.49
C SER A 467 -12.64 16.07 -6.66
N GLU A 468 -13.57 15.95 -7.61
CA GLU A 468 -14.59 16.96 -7.89
C GLU A 468 -15.47 17.27 -6.67
N HIS A 469 -15.78 16.24 -5.87
CA HIS A 469 -16.54 16.38 -4.63
C HIS A 469 -15.68 16.75 -3.40
N GLY A 470 -14.39 17.07 -3.56
CA GLY A 470 -13.49 17.44 -2.46
C GLY A 470 -13.22 16.31 -1.45
N GLN A 471 -13.38 15.05 -1.87
CA GLN A 471 -13.30 13.87 -1.00
C GLN A 471 -11.90 13.22 -0.96
N MET A 472 -10.90 13.84 -1.58
CA MET A 472 -9.52 13.35 -1.59
C MET A 472 -8.76 13.80 -0.34
N PHE A 473 -8.11 12.86 0.35
CA PHE A 473 -7.29 13.11 1.54
C PHE A 473 -5.89 12.52 1.35
N ARG A 474 -4.84 13.26 1.74
CA ARG A 474 -3.44 12.76 1.69
C ARG A 474 -3.24 11.41 2.39
N ALA A 475 -4.00 11.16 3.46
CA ALA A 475 -3.98 9.90 4.22
C ALA A 475 -4.56 8.67 3.47
N PHE A 476 -5.06 8.83 2.23
CA PHE A 476 -5.56 7.73 1.40
C PHE A 476 -4.43 7.03 0.63
N TRP A 477 -3.43 6.52 1.35
CA TRP A 477 -2.23 5.89 0.77
C TRP A 477 -2.54 4.76 -0.23
N VAL A 478 -3.56 3.95 0.04
CA VAL A 478 -4.06 2.91 -0.86
C VAL A 478 -4.60 3.50 -2.16
N THR A 479 -5.40 4.57 -2.09
CA THR A 479 -5.95 5.25 -3.26
C THR A 479 -4.84 5.82 -4.13
N ALA A 480 -3.80 6.43 -3.54
CA ALA A 480 -2.64 6.93 -4.27
C ALA A 480 -1.89 5.81 -5.00
N TYR A 481 -1.72 4.63 -4.37
CA TYR A 481 -1.13 3.47 -5.03
C TYR A 481 -2.01 2.91 -6.17
N PHE A 482 -3.33 2.82 -5.96
CA PHE A 482 -4.26 2.38 -7.00
C PHE A 482 -4.29 3.34 -8.20
N ALA A 483 -4.37 4.64 -7.94
CA ALA A 483 -4.25 5.72 -8.92
C ALA A 483 -2.96 5.60 -9.75
N PHE A 484 -1.81 5.46 -9.07
CA PHE A 484 -0.52 5.20 -9.70
C PHE A 484 -0.57 3.99 -10.63
N THR A 485 -1.08 2.85 -10.15
CA THR A 485 -1.10 1.63 -10.97
C THR A 485 -2.04 1.71 -12.18
N ALA A 486 -3.15 2.43 -12.09
CA ALA A 486 -4.08 2.65 -13.19
C ALA A 486 -3.47 3.60 -14.25
N ALA A 487 -3.02 4.79 -13.85
CA ALA A 487 -2.40 5.75 -14.76
C ALA A 487 -1.13 5.17 -15.43
N MET A 488 -0.33 4.40 -14.69
CA MET A 488 0.86 3.71 -15.21
C MET A 488 0.50 2.75 -16.36
N VAL A 489 -0.47 1.84 -16.19
CA VAL A 489 -0.81 0.89 -17.28
C VAL A 489 -1.41 1.58 -18.50
N MET A 490 -2.12 2.71 -18.29
CA MET A 490 -2.66 3.54 -19.36
C MET A 490 -1.56 4.24 -20.16
N TYR A 491 -0.62 4.93 -19.51
CA TYR A 491 0.52 5.54 -20.22
C TYR A 491 1.37 4.50 -20.97
N ILE A 492 1.60 3.32 -20.39
CA ILE A 492 2.33 2.24 -21.05
C ILE A 492 1.60 1.79 -22.33
N TYR A 493 0.26 1.73 -22.30
CA TYR A 493 -0.52 1.41 -23.49
C TYR A 493 -0.44 2.52 -24.55
N VAL A 494 -0.49 3.80 -24.16
CA VAL A 494 -0.28 4.94 -25.08
C VAL A 494 1.10 4.83 -25.74
N ILE A 495 2.17 4.61 -24.98
CA ILE A 495 3.55 4.41 -25.48
C ILE A 495 3.66 3.19 -26.41
N GLN A 496 2.80 2.17 -26.28
CA GLN A 496 2.74 1.02 -27.19
C GLN A 496 1.94 1.29 -28.47
N LYS A 497 0.97 2.21 -28.41
CA LYS A 497 -0.01 2.47 -29.47
C LYS A 497 0.16 3.81 -30.18
N TRP A 498 1.20 4.58 -29.86
CA TRP A 498 1.53 5.88 -30.47
C TRP A 498 1.47 5.92 -32.01
N ALA A 499 1.81 4.84 -32.70
CA ALA A 499 1.76 4.73 -34.17
C ALA A 499 0.40 4.26 -34.73
N SER A 500 -0.63 4.13 -33.87
CA SER A 500 -2.02 3.86 -34.25
C SER A 500 -2.77 5.20 -34.36
N PRO A 501 -3.98 5.24 -34.97
CA PRO A 501 -4.79 6.47 -34.98
C PRO A 501 -5.06 7.01 -33.57
N PRO A 502 -5.04 8.34 -33.34
CA PRO A 502 -5.17 8.94 -31.99
C PRO A 502 -6.39 8.48 -31.20
N GLU A 503 -7.53 8.22 -31.85
CA GLU A 503 -8.75 7.66 -31.23
C GLU A 503 -8.52 6.32 -30.52
N THR A 504 -7.43 5.60 -30.84
CA THR A 504 -7.04 4.35 -30.16
C THR A 504 -6.52 4.58 -28.74
N TYR A 505 -5.95 5.76 -28.45
CA TYR A 505 -5.20 5.99 -27.22
C TYR A 505 -5.46 7.33 -26.50
N ILE A 506 -6.11 8.30 -27.16
CA ILE A 506 -6.28 9.67 -26.63
C ILE A 506 -7.08 9.73 -25.32
N ASP A 507 -8.13 8.91 -25.19
CA ASP A 507 -8.94 8.84 -23.98
C ASP A 507 -8.12 8.33 -22.79
N TYR A 508 -7.29 7.30 -23.00
CA TYR A 508 -6.40 6.77 -21.98
C TYR A 508 -5.32 7.79 -21.59
N PHE A 509 -4.74 8.53 -22.55
CA PHE A 509 -3.77 9.58 -22.26
C PHE A 509 -4.39 10.72 -21.43
N THR A 510 -5.59 11.16 -21.82
CA THR A 510 -6.33 12.26 -21.17
C THR A 510 -6.72 11.88 -19.75
N ALA A 511 -7.32 10.71 -19.56
CA ALA A 511 -7.77 10.24 -18.25
C ALA A 511 -6.58 9.93 -17.30
N ALA A 512 -5.47 9.39 -17.81
CA ALA A 512 -4.24 9.21 -17.01
C ALA A 512 -3.63 10.55 -16.57
N THR A 513 -3.57 11.54 -17.48
CA THR A 513 -3.05 12.89 -17.19
C THR A 513 -3.90 13.60 -16.14
N ARG A 514 -5.23 13.53 -16.25
CA ARG A 514 -6.16 14.08 -15.25
C ARG A 514 -5.99 13.42 -13.88
N CYS A 515 -5.85 12.10 -13.83
CA CYS A 515 -5.56 11.38 -12.59
C CYS A 515 -4.22 11.81 -11.95
N GLN A 516 -3.18 12.00 -12.75
CA GLN A 516 -1.88 12.47 -12.27
C GLN A 516 -1.95 13.90 -11.71
N SER A 517 -2.72 14.79 -12.33
CA SER A 517 -2.98 16.14 -11.81
C SER A 517 -3.65 16.08 -10.43
N HIS A 518 -4.72 15.27 -10.29
CA HIS A 518 -5.41 15.05 -9.01
C HIS A 518 -4.47 14.50 -7.92
N MET A 519 -3.61 13.53 -8.25
CA MET A 519 -2.60 13.03 -7.33
C MET A 519 -1.63 14.13 -6.89
N THR A 520 -1.15 14.95 -7.82
CA THR A 520 -0.14 15.99 -7.59
C THR A 520 -0.61 17.05 -6.60
N ILE A 521 -1.89 17.44 -6.63
CA ILE A 521 -2.49 18.38 -5.66
C ILE A 521 -2.43 17.82 -4.22
N MET A 522 -2.45 16.50 -4.07
CA MET A 522 -2.43 15.79 -2.78
C MET A 522 -1.01 15.37 -2.33
N VAL A 523 0.04 15.65 -3.10
CA VAL A 523 1.42 15.25 -2.75
C VAL A 523 1.95 16.03 -1.55
N GLU A 524 2.67 15.30 -0.69
CA GLU A 524 3.55 15.86 0.35
C GLU A 524 5.02 15.60 -0.02
N LYS A 525 5.91 16.54 0.25
CA LYS A 525 7.33 16.44 -0.13
C LYS A 525 8.01 15.27 0.61
N GLY A 526 8.75 14.44 -0.13
CA GLY A 526 9.38 13.22 0.38
C GLY A 526 8.42 12.02 0.54
N SER A 527 7.12 12.18 0.25
CA SER A 527 6.13 11.11 0.35
C SER A 527 6.28 10.05 -0.76
N LEU A 528 5.65 8.90 -0.55
CA LEU A 528 5.59 7.85 -1.56
C LEU A 528 4.73 8.28 -2.78
N SER A 529 3.72 9.12 -2.54
CA SER A 529 2.90 9.73 -3.60
C SER A 529 3.70 10.69 -4.49
N GLU A 530 4.69 11.42 -3.94
CA GLU A 530 5.60 12.26 -4.74
C GLU A 530 6.37 11.40 -5.76
N ARG A 531 6.92 10.27 -5.30
CA ARG A 531 7.65 9.32 -6.15
C ARG A 531 6.73 8.71 -7.22
N TYR A 532 5.47 8.43 -6.90
CA TYR A 532 4.48 7.99 -7.90
C TYR A 532 4.22 9.07 -8.95
N CYS A 533 4.00 10.32 -8.57
CA CYS A 533 3.79 11.42 -9.52
C CYS A 533 5.02 11.64 -10.42
N PHE A 534 6.23 11.58 -9.88
CA PHE A 534 7.47 11.68 -10.66
C PHE A 534 7.55 10.60 -11.75
N LEU A 535 7.19 9.36 -11.42
CA LEU A 535 7.22 8.24 -12.38
C LEU A 535 6.12 8.31 -13.44
N LEU A 536 4.94 8.81 -13.07
CA LEU A 536 3.89 9.10 -14.04
C LEU A 536 4.31 10.23 -14.99
N GLU A 537 5.05 11.23 -14.51
CA GLU A 537 5.55 12.32 -15.34
C GLU A 537 6.57 11.85 -16.38
N GLU A 538 7.55 11.01 -15.98
CA GLU A 538 8.49 10.39 -16.93
C GLU A 538 7.78 9.58 -18.03
N LEU A 539 6.72 8.83 -17.67
CA LEU A 539 5.90 8.10 -18.64
C LEU A 539 5.06 9.04 -19.52
N ARG A 540 4.51 10.13 -18.96
CA ARG A 540 3.75 11.14 -19.71
C ARG A 540 4.63 11.86 -20.73
N VAL A 541 5.86 12.22 -20.34
CA VAL A 541 6.85 12.86 -21.21
C VAL A 541 7.27 11.94 -22.35
N GLU A 542 7.51 10.64 -22.13
CA GLU A 542 7.78 9.72 -23.24
C GLU A 542 6.57 9.54 -24.17
N ALA A 543 5.35 9.44 -23.61
CA ALA A 543 4.12 9.37 -24.42
C ALA A 543 3.98 10.61 -25.33
N LEU A 544 4.26 11.81 -24.82
CA LEU A 544 4.30 13.05 -25.60
C LEU A 544 5.45 13.08 -26.62
N ARG A 545 6.64 12.60 -26.26
CA ARG A 545 7.80 12.53 -27.18
C ARG A 545 7.47 11.68 -28.41
N LYS A 546 6.81 10.53 -28.22
CA LYS A 546 6.36 9.68 -29.34
C LYS A 546 5.33 10.37 -30.25
N TRP A 547 4.48 11.22 -29.69
CA TRP A 547 3.52 12.01 -30.47
C TRP A 547 4.22 13.09 -31.29
N LEU A 548 5.13 13.87 -30.68
CA LEU A 548 5.88 14.94 -31.35
C LEU A 548 6.84 14.42 -32.44
N SER A 549 7.34 13.18 -32.33
CA SER A 549 8.19 12.58 -33.37
C SER A 549 7.47 12.22 -34.69
N VAL A 550 6.22 12.64 -34.87
CA VAL A 550 5.38 12.35 -36.04
C VAL A 550 4.90 13.62 -36.77
N GLU A 551 5.11 14.82 -36.20
CA GLU A 551 4.90 16.05 -36.99
C GLU A 551 5.89 16.05 -38.17
N PRO A 552 5.43 16.11 -39.44
CA PRO A 552 6.31 16.19 -40.57
C PRO A 552 7.13 17.47 -40.52
N TYR A 553 8.40 17.37 -40.89
CA TYR A 553 9.16 18.51 -41.35
C TYR A 553 8.44 19.07 -42.58
N ASP A 554 7.81 20.25 -42.45
CA ASP A 554 7.11 20.92 -43.55
C ASP A 554 8.16 21.61 -44.44
N ASP A 555 8.94 20.81 -45.17
CA ASP A 555 9.91 21.27 -46.17
C ASP A 555 9.17 21.76 -47.43
N GLY A 556 8.62 22.98 -47.31
CA GLY A 556 8.18 23.84 -48.41
C GLY A 556 8.30 25.30 -47.92
N TYR A 557 9.03 26.20 -48.58
CA TYR A 557 9.22 26.33 -50.02
C TYR A 557 10.68 26.63 -50.40
N ALA A 558 11.13 25.99 -51.47
CA ALA A 558 12.27 26.44 -52.27
C ALA A 558 12.02 26.15 -53.77
N GLU A 559 11.21 27.00 -54.41
CA GLU A 559 11.28 27.37 -55.83
C GLU A 559 10.56 28.70 -56.06
#